data_AF-A0A2N1NQ12-F1
#
_entry.id   AF-A0A2N1NQ12-F1
#
_cell.length_a   1.000
_cell.length_b   1.000
_cell.length_c   1.000
_cell.angle_alpha   90.00
_cell.angle_beta   90.00
_cell.angle_gamma   90.00
#
_symmetry.space_group_name_H-M   'P 1'
#
loop_
_entity.id
_entity.type
_entity.pdbx_description
1 polymer ?
#
loop_
_entity_poly.entity_id
_entity_poly.type
_entity_poly.pdbx_seq_one_letter_code
_entity_poly.pdbx_strand_id
1 'polypeptide(L)'
;MDYPLNERIVNDDPNNPWNLASTYQVFENVTSLYSNLFILQTPDENTNMFTTFLTSLFATCLLLTGDTSSLSNWPYEKNPSLMILMILFTFIMTIYILNVFITLFGEAIKDGDSYLLRKAELKLNYFTYYRIRDVGNHGSLK
;
A
#
# COMPACT_ATOMS: atom_id res chain seq x y z
N MET A 1 12.57 21.31 -0.52
CA MET A 1 13.49 22.25 0.16
C MET A 1 14.48 21.38 0.90
N ASP A 2 15.76 21.47 0.56
CA ASP A 2 16.79 20.68 1.25
C ASP A 2 17.18 21.39 2.54
N TYR A 3 17.06 20.68 3.66
CA TYR A 3 17.45 21.16 4.97
C TYR A 3 18.85 20.65 5.31
N PRO A 4 19.81 21.52 5.68
CA PRO A 4 21.09 21.07 6.21
C PRO A 4 20.88 20.30 7.52
N LEU A 5 21.48 19.10 7.59
CA LEU A 5 21.43 18.22 8.76
C LEU A 5 22.50 18.53 9.80
N ASN A 6 23.54 19.29 9.42
CA ASN A 6 24.66 19.66 10.28
C ASN A 6 24.43 20.96 11.07
N GLU A 7 23.45 21.77 10.68
CA GLU A 7 23.14 23.05 11.30
C GLU A 7 21.65 23.12 11.65
N ARG A 8 21.36 23.50 12.90
CA ARG A 8 19.99 23.61 13.38
C ARG A 8 19.30 24.81 12.76
N ILE A 9 18.27 24.54 11.98
CA ILE A 9 17.35 25.56 11.47
C ILE A 9 16.05 25.49 12.25
N VAL A 10 15.65 26.62 12.84
CA VAL A 10 14.34 26.76 13.49
C VAL A 10 13.45 27.57 12.55
N ASN A 11 12.36 26.96 12.11
CA ASN A 11 11.34 27.59 11.30
C ASN A 11 9.96 27.00 11.64
N ASP A 12 8.92 27.66 11.15
CA ASP A 12 7.52 27.22 11.34
C ASP A 12 7.10 26.11 10.37
N ASP A 13 8.04 25.49 9.64
CA ASP A 13 7.74 24.36 8.75
C ASP A 13 7.60 23.07 9.57
N PRO A 14 6.40 22.44 9.60
CA PRO A 14 6.20 21.19 10.32
C PRO A 14 7.07 20.03 9.79
N ASN A 15 7.48 20.10 8.53
CA ASN A 15 8.26 19.06 7.85
C ASN A 15 9.78 19.27 7.97
N ASN A 16 10.23 20.30 8.69
CA ASN A 16 11.65 20.48 8.97
C ASN A 16 12.19 19.30 9.82
N PRO A 17 13.26 18.60 9.38
CA PRO A 17 13.85 17.49 10.12
C PRO A 17 14.19 17.84 11.57
N TRP A 18 14.58 19.09 11.86
CA TRP A 18 14.88 19.57 13.21
C TRP A 18 13.66 19.70 14.12
N ASN A 19 12.46 19.84 13.56
CA ASN A 19 11.19 19.85 14.29
C ASN A 19 10.66 18.41 14.54
N LEU A 20 11.09 17.44 13.72
CA LEU A 20 10.73 16.03 13.82
C LEU A 20 11.73 15.20 14.66
N ALA A 21 12.94 15.73 14.87
CA ALA A 21 13.99 15.06 15.62
C ALA A 21 13.59 14.76 17.07
N SER A 22 13.99 13.59 17.56
CA SER A 22 13.71 13.18 18.94
C SER A 22 14.37 14.10 19.95
N THR A 23 13.61 14.49 20.98
CA THR A 23 14.09 15.32 22.08
C THR A 23 14.06 14.51 23.37
N TYR A 24 15.19 14.44 24.05
CA TYR A 24 15.35 13.69 25.30
C TYR A 24 15.49 14.66 26.48
N GLN A 25 14.64 14.50 27.49
CA GLN A 25 14.76 15.25 28.75
C GLN A 25 15.88 14.66 29.62
N VAL A 26 16.66 15.52 30.27
CA VAL A 26 17.74 15.09 31.15
C VAL A 26 17.21 14.91 32.57
N PHE A 27 17.45 13.72 33.13
CA PHE A 27 17.11 13.39 34.51
C PHE A 27 18.30 13.70 35.42
N GLU A 28 18.03 14.39 36.52
CA GLU A 28 19.02 14.64 37.58
C GLU A 28 19.06 13.45 38.57
N ASN A 29 17.89 12.87 38.88
CA ASN A 29 17.76 11.56 39.53
C ASN A 29 16.51 10.82 39.00
N VAL A 30 16.25 9.58 39.47
CA VAL A 30 15.08 8.74 39.11
C VAL A 30 13.72 9.48 39.13
N THR A 31 13.59 10.53 39.93
CA THR A 31 12.36 11.28 40.21
C THR A 31 12.45 12.77 39.88
N SER A 32 13.66 13.34 39.69
CA SER A 32 13.85 14.78 39.43
C SER A 32 14.39 15.02 38.02
N LEU A 33 13.69 15.90 37.30
CA LEU A 33 14.02 16.32 35.93
C LEU A 33 14.74 17.67 35.96
N TYR A 34 15.76 17.83 35.12
CA TYR A 34 16.22 19.16 34.73
C TYR A 34 15.21 19.75 33.74
N SER A 35 14.24 20.50 34.23
CA SER A 35 13.10 21.02 33.44
C SER A 35 13.50 21.83 32.20
N ASN A 36 14.71 22.40 32.21
CA ASN A 36 15.20 23.32 31.18
C ASN A 36 16.32 22.70 30.32
N LEU A 37 16.71 21.44 30.57
CA LEU A 37 17.79 20.78 29.87
C LEU A 37 17.26 19.63 29.03
N PHE A 38 17.40 19.76 27.72
CA PHE A 38 16.98 18.77 26.74
C PHE A 38 18.10 18.54 25.74
N ILE A 39 18.29 17.27 25.38
CA ILE A 39 19.22 16.82 24.36
C ILE A 39 18.41 16.61 23.08
N LEU A 40 18.74 17.37 22.05
CA LEU A 40 18.15 17.17 20.73
C LEU A 40 18.99 16.14 19.96
N GLN A 41 18.35 15.13 19.38
CA GLN A 41 19.02 14.26 18.44
C GLN A 41 19.31 15.03 17.16
N THR A 42 20.51 14.89 16.60
CA THR A 42 20.81 15.41 15.27
C THR A 42 19.97 14.64 14.24
N PRO A 43 19.14 15.31 13.42
CA PRO A 43 18.37 14.64 12.39
C PRO A 43 19.30 14.01 11.34
N ASP A 44 18.84 12.92 10.74
CA ASP A 44 19.48 12.29 9.59
C ASP A 44 18.52 12.21 8.39
N GLU A 45 18.99 11.68 7.27
CA GLU A 45 18.23 11.58 6.01
C GLU A 45 16.93 10.76 6.14
N ASN A 46 16.86 9.89 7.15
CA ASN A 46 15.69 9.05 7.46
C ASN A 46 14.75 9.72 8.46
N THR A 47 15.17 10.80 9.15
CA THR A 47 14.29 11.55 10.07
C THR A 47 13.09 12.17 9.33
N ASN A 48 13.27 12.52 8.05
CA ASN A 48 12.16 12.84 7.16
C ASN A 48 12.39 12.30 5.75
N MET A 49 11.85 11.10 5.48
CA MET A 49 11.91 10.48 4.14
C MET A 49 11.03 11.19 3.10
N PHE A 50 10.19 12.16 3.47
CA PHE A 50 9.30 12.86 2.54
C PHE A 50 9.90 14.14 1.93
N THR A 51 11.19 14.39 2.15
CA THR A 51 11.90 15.58 1.63
C THR A 51 12.16 15.50 0.13
N THR A 52 12.48 14.31 -0.40
CA THR A 52 12.80 14.08 -1.82
C THR A 52 11.77 13.16 -2.48
N PHE A 53 11.60 13.30 -3.80
CA PHE A 53 10.64 12.48 -4.56
C PHE A 53 10.93 10.97 -4.48
N LEU A 54 12.19 10.55 -4.61
CA LEU A 54 12.55 9.12 -4.54
C LEU A 54 12.32 8.52 -3.15
N THR A 55 12.74 9.24 -2.10
CA THR A 55 12.58 8.79 -0.71
C THR A 55 11.11 8.80 -0.28
N SER A 56 10.31 9.76 -0.76
CA SER A 56 8.86 9.81 -0.47
C SER A 56 8.08 8.70 -1.16
N LEU A 57 8.46 8.35 -2.41
CA LEU A 57 7.91 7.19 -3.10
C LEU A 57 8.25 5.90 -2.34
N PHE A 58 9.49 5.75 -1.89
CA PHE A 58 9.93 4.60 -1.10
C PHE A 58 9.19 4.51 0.25
N ALA A 59 9.07 5.62 0.97
CA ALA A 59 8.32 5.71 2.23
C ALA A 59 6.83 5.35 2.04
N THR A 60 6.22 5.79 0.93
CA THR A 60 4.84 5.44 0.58
C THR A 60 4.70 3.95 0.31
N CYS A 61 5.66 3.34 -0.40
CA CYS A 61 5.70 1.90 -0.60
C CYS A 61 5.78 1.15 0.73
N LEU A 62 6.71 1.52 1.61
CA LEU A 62 6.86 0.93 2.95
C LEU A 62 5.53 0.97 3.72
N LEU A 63 4.90 2.15 3.78
CA LEU A 63 3.61 2.36 4.43
C LEU A 63 2.50 1.45 3.87
N LEU A 64 2.42 1.30 2.54
CA LEU A 64 1.41 0.47 1.88
C LEU A 64 1.61 -1.04 2.15
N THR A 65 2.85 -1.48 2.35
CA THR A 65 3.17 -2.83 2.82
C THR A 65 2.93 -3.03 4.32
N GLY A 66 2.49 -2.00 5.04
CA GLY A 66 2.25 -2.05 6.48
C GLY A 66 3.50 -1.83 7.34
N ASP A 67 4.62 -1.46 6.71
CA ASP A 67 5.86 -1.12 7.41
C ASP A 67 5.84 0.36 7.78
N THR A 68 5.53 0.65 9.05
CA THR A 68 5.58 2.01 9.59
C THR A 68 7.02 2.47 9.85
N SER A 69 8.04 1.69 9.48
CA SER A 69 9.44 2.12 9.60
C SER A 69 9.75 3.30 8.68
N SER A 70 8.87 3.66 7.74
CA SER A 70 8.87 4.97 7.07
C SER A 70 8.69 6.17 8.03
N LEU A 71 8.23 5.91 9.25
CA LEU A 71 8.09 6.84 10.37
C LEU A 71 9.11 6.58 11.49
N SER A 72 9.98 5.58 11.35
CA SER A 72 11.00 5.22 12.35
C SER A 72 12.40 5.51 11.80
N ASN A 73 13.27 6.10 12.62
CA ASN A 73 14.62 6.51 12.25
C ASN A 73 15.57 5.30 12.10
N TRP A 74 15.30 4.39 11.16
CA TRP A 74 16.20 3.27 10.87
C TRP A 74 17.18 3.64 9.75
N PRO A 75 18.49 3.45 9.93
CA PRO A 75 19.48 3.88 8.95
C PRO A 75 19.60 2.84 7.83
N TYR A 76 18.68 2.90 6.85
CA TYR A 76 18.73 2.05 5.65
C TYR A 76 19.99 2.31 4.82
N GLU A 77 20.46 3.56 4.78
CA GLU A 77 21.67 3.94 4.05
C GLU A 77 22.96 3.32 4.59
N LYS A 78 23.03 3.07 5.91
CA LYS A 78 24.24 2.53 6.54
C LYS A 78 24.40 1.02 6.33
N ASN A 79 23.39 0.34 5.79
CA ASN A 79 23.38 -1.12 5.64
C ASN A 79 22.81 -1.52 4.26
N PRO A 80 23.62 -1.43 3.19
CA PRO A 80 23.17 -1.73 1.83
C PRO A 80 22.67 -3.18 1.66
N SER A 81 23.17 -4.12 2.47
CA SER A 81 22.72 -5.52 2.47
C SER A 81 21.24 -5.68 2.86
N LEU A 82 20.79 -4.95 3.88
CA LEU A 82 19.39 -4.96 4.33
C LEU A 82 18.47 -4.33 3.28
N MET A 83 18.91 -3.25 2.64
CA MET A 83 18.17 -2.60 1.56
C MET A 83 17.97 -3.55 0.36
N ILE A 84 19.04 -4.23 -0.08
CA ILE A 84 18.96 -5.22 -1.16
C ILE A 84 18.02 -6.37 -0.78
N LEU A 85 18.09 -6.85 0.46
CA LEU A 85 17.21 -7.92 0.94
C LEU A 85 15.74 -7.52 0.95
N MET A 86 15.42 -6.30 1.39
CA MET A 86 14.05 -5.77 1.36
C MET A 86 13.52 -5.60 -0.07
N ILE A 87 14.33 -5.07 -0.98
CA ILE A 87 13.95 -4.94 -2.39
C ILE A 87 13.68 -6.31 -3.00
N LEU A 88 14.59 -7.27 -2.77
CA LEU A 88 14.44 -8.64 -3.27
C LEU A 88 13.21 -9.34 -2.67
N PHE A 89 13.00 -9.19 -1.37
CA PHE A 89 11.83 -9.74 -0.68
C PHE A 89 10.54 -9.18 -1.26
N THR A 90 10.45 -7.86 -1.43
CA THR A 90 9.28 -7.19 -2.01
C THR A 90 9.05 -7.61 -3.46
N PHE A 91 10.12 -7.77 -4.24
CA PHE A 91 10.05 -8.24 -5.62
C PHE A 91 9.51 -9.67 -5.72
N ILE A 92 10.01 -10.60 -4.89
CA ILE A 92 9.53 -11.97 -4.82
C ILE A 92 8.06 -12.01 -4.34
N MET A 93 7.72 -11.24 -3.31
CA MET A 93 6.35 -11.15 -2.80
C MET A 93 5.38 -10.62 -3.86
N THR A 94 5.79 -9.63 -4.66
CA THR A 94 4.97 -9.09 -5.75
C THR A 94 4.69 -10.17 -6.80
N ILE A 95 5.72 -10.91 -7.24
CA ILE A 95 5.55 -12.02 -8.19
C ILE A 95 4.62 -13.09 -7.59
N TYR A 96 4.80 -13.44 -6.32
CA TYR A 96 3.96 -14.41 -5.63
C TYR A 96 2.48 -13.96 -5.60
N ILE A 97 2.21 -12.73 -5.18
CA ILE A 97 0.85 -12.17 -5.14
C ILE A 97 0.24 -12.14 -6.54
N LEU A 98 0.99 -11.75 -7.57
CA LEU A 98 0.52 -11.76 -8.97
C LEU A 98 0.19 -13.17 -9.46
N ASN A 99 1.02 -14.16 -9.13
CA ASN A 99 0.78 -15.55 -9.50
C ASN A 99 -0.49 -16.11 -8.84
N VAL A 100 -0.69 -15.80 -7.56
CA VAL A 100 -1.93 -16.13 -6.84
C VAL A 100 -3.12 -15.38 -7.44
N PHE A 101 -2.95 -14.09 -7.75
CA PHE A 101 -4.00 -13.27 -8.36
C PHE A 101 -4.43 -13.82 -9.73
N ILE A 102 -3.49 -14.16 -10.62
CA ILE A 102 -3.79 -14.76 -11.93
C ILE A 102 -4.54 -16.09 -11.75
N THR A 103 -4.15 -16.90 -10.77
CA THR A 103 -4.79 -18.19 -10.48
C THR A 103 -6.24 -17.99 -10.03
N LEU A 104 -6.46 -17.14 -9.02
CA LEU A 104 -7.79 -16.82 -8.50
C LEU A 104 -8.68 -16.14 -9.54
N PHE A 105 -8.09 -15.25 -10.35
CA PHE A 105 -8.80 -14.56 -11.41
C PHE A 105 -9.22 -15.53 -12.53
N GLY A 106 -8.35 -16.48 -12.89
CA GLY A 106 -8.68 -17.53 -13.84
C GLY A 106 -9.85 -18.42 -13.35
N GLU A 107 -9.87 -18.74 -12.06
CA GLU A 107 -10.98 -19.49 -11.46
C GLU A 107 -12.29 -18.68 -11.45
N ALA A 108 -12.22 -17.39 -11.07
CA ALA A 108 -13.38 -16.51 -11.08
C ALA A 108 -13.97 -16.30 -12.50
N ILE A 109 -13.13 -16.26 -13.54
CA ILE A 109 -13.58 -16.17 -14.94
C ILE A 109 -14.21 -17.48 -15.42
N LYS A 110 -13.80 -18.64 -14.89
CA LYS A 110 -14.38 -19.93 -15.26
C LYS A 110 -15.88 -20.01 -14.90
N ASP A 111 -16.32 -19.27 -13.89
CA ASP A 111 -17.73 -19.09 -13.57
C ASP A 111 -18.50 -18.24 -14.63
N GLY A 112 -17.78 -17.58 -15.54
CA GLY A 112 -18.33 -16.97 -16.75
C GLY A 112 -18.92 -17.99 -17.74
N ASP A 113 -18.44 -19.24 -17.75
CA ASP A 113 -19.04 -20.32 -18.56
C ASP A 113 -20.45 -20.66 -18.04
N SER A 114 -20.66 -20.59 -16.73
CA SER A 114 -21.99 -20.76 -16.13
C SER A 114 -22.91 -19.61 -16.52
N TYR A 115 -22.39 -18.38 -16.61
CA TYR A 115 -23.12 -17.22 -17.12
C TYR A 115 -23.49 -17.36 -18.61
N LEU A 116 -22.56 -17.82 -19.46
CA LEU A 116 -22.83 -18.05 -20.89
C LEU A 116 -23.83 -19.19 -21.12
N LEU A 117 -23.72 -20.28 -20.35
CA LEU A 117 -24.68 -21.38 -20.35
C LEU A 117 -26.07 -20.92 -19.92
N ARG A 118 -26.16 -20.18 -18.80
CA ARG A 118 -27.43 -19.63 -18.30
C ARG A 118 -28.07 -18.68 -19.31
N LYS A 119 -27.25 -17.88 -20.02
CA LYS A 119 -27.70 -16.98 -21.09
C LYS A 119 -28.21 -17.75 -22.32
N ALA A 120 -27.56 -18.86 -22.68
CA ALA A 120 -28.00 -19.74 -23.77
C ALA A 120 -29.33 -20.45 -23.43
N GLU A 121 -29.45 -20.99 -22.20
CA GLU A 121 -30.68 -21.61 -21.69
C GLU A 121 -31.86 -20.62 -21.68
N LEU A 122 -31.65 -19.40 -21.17
CA LEU A 122 -32.67 -18.34 -21.19
C LEU A 122 -33.15 -18.04 -22.62
N LYS A 123 -32.23 -17.95 -23.57
CA LYS A 123 -32.54 -17.69 -24.98
C LYS A 123 -33.31 -18.85 -25.62
N LEU A 124 -32.93 -20.09 -25.31
CA LEU A 124 -33.61 -21.29 -25.79
C LEU A 124 -35.03 -21.42 -25.20
N ASN A 125 -35.19 -21.15 -23.90
CA ASN A 125 -36.48 -21.16 -23.22
C ASN A 125 -37.42 -20.10 -23.80
N TYR A 126 -36.93 -18.88 -24.01
CA TYR A 126 -37.70 -17.83 -24.69
C TYR A 126 -38.12 -18.29 -26.11
N PHE A 127 -37.18 -18.73 -26.94
CA PHE A 127 -37.48 -19.18 -28.30
C PHE A 127 -38.52 -20.30 -28.33
N THR A 128 -38.38 -21.29 -27.44
CA THR A 128 -39.30 -22.43 -27.32
C THR A 128 -40.69 -21.99 -26.89
N TYR A 129 -40.80 -21.10 -25.90
CA TYR A 129 -42.07 -20.54 -25.45
C TYR A 129 -42.83 -19.83 -26.58
N TYR A 130 -42.16 -18.96 -27.34
CA TYR A 130 -42.81 -18.27 -28.46
C TYR A 130 -43.17 -19.24 -29.60
N ARG A 131 -42.33 -20.24 -29.89
CA ARG A 131 -42.64 -21.24 -30.92
C ARG A 131 -43.85 -22.10 -30.57
N ILE A 132 -43.96 -22.54 -29.32
CA ILE A 132 -45.13 -23.31 -28.84
C ILE A 132 -46.38 -22.43 -28.87
N ARG A 133 -46.28 -21.16 -28.46
CA ARG A 133 -47.39 -20.20 -28.50
C ARG A 133 -47.88 -19.94 -29.93
N ASP A 134 -46.97 -19.81 -30.89
CA ASP A 134 -47.28 -19.60 -32.30
C ASP A 134 -47.98 -20.81 -32.92
N VAL A 135 -47.43 -22.02 -32.68
CA VAL A 135 -48.04 -23.29 -33.12
C VAL A 135 -49.42 -23.52 -32.47
N GLY A 136 -49.58 -23.19 -31.19
CA GLY A 136 -50.87 -23.27 -30.50
C GLY A 136 -51.92 -22.28 -31.02
N ASN A 137 -51.49 -21.13 -31.56
CA ASN A 137 -52.39 -20.15 -32.17
C ASN A 137 -52.80 -20.54 -33.59
N HIS A 138 -51.94 -21.26 -34.32
CA HIS A 138 -52.25 -21.78 -35.66
C HIS A 138 -53.03 -23.10 -35.65
N GLY A 139 -53.04 -23.85 -34.54
CA GLY A 139 -53.86 -25.06 -34.36
C GLY A 139 -55.31 -24.80 -33.91
N SER A 140 -55.70 -23.53 -33.71
CA SER A 140 -57.04 -23.14 -33.25
C SER A 140 -57.78 -22.23 -34.25
N LEU A 141 -57.53 -22.40 -35.55
CA LEU A 141 -58.38 -21.85 -36.61
C LEU A 141 -58.61 -22.90 -37.70
N LYS A 142 -59.84 -23.43 -37.69
CA LYS A 142 -60.49 -24.45 -38.55
C LYS A 142 -60.29 -25.91 -38.17
#